data_AF-J5QAM9-F1
#
_entry.id   AF-J5QAM9-F1
#
_cell.length_a   1.000
_cell.length_b   1.000
_cell.length_c   1.000
_cell.angle_alpha   90.00
_cell.angle_beta   90.00
_cell.angle_gamma   90.00
#
_symmetry.space_group_name_H-M   'P 1'
#
loop_
_entity.id
_entity.type
_entity.pdbx_description
1 polymer ?
#
loop_
_entity_poly.entity_id
_entity_poly.type
_entity_poly.pdbx_seq_one_letter_code
_entity_poly.pdbx_strand_id
1 'polypeptide(L)'
;MSEADALATVDTEYTADSIEFCPHAGNEQYFTCGTYQVIPVTKPTKAANGSASENGQPNGSTNGTTTEYSKVVDGDDSESDSDEATPPAPRVGRLYLFKLDGDTPIEVQRTETAAILDVKWSPTEAALSVADAKGAITQFDFADGKLSEKSKVQVTDESRLVLSLDYAKDGKGLISSLSNGALAHLSARPEGWEVTEEWHAHDFEPWIAAYGDDQNTVWSGGDDCRLKRWDLRAPQMATFINKRFDAGVTTIAPSPYAEHVLAVGSYDSNLRIFDARSPGLPLLEMELPGGIWRTRWHPSAERRGDILNACMHGGFAVVRLPDALAGGELCRRVDQGEIISTFPGTLGYGADWCRRKEDGPTSTVATCSFYDHVMNVWRA
;
A
#
# COMPACT_ATOMS: atom_id res chain seq x y z
N MET A 1 -18.15 17.52 12.46
CA MET A 1 -18.05 16.05 12.47
C MET A 1 -17.38 15.67 13.78
N SER A 2 -17.91 14.70 14.53
CA SER A 2 -17.21 14.12 15.67
C SER A 2 -16.12 13.20 15.14
N GLU A 3 -14.89 13.33 15.62
CA GLU A 3 -13.85 12.31 15.39
C GLU A 3 -14.33 10.97 15.94
N ALA A 4 -14.17 9.89 15.17
CA ALA A 4 -14.48 8.55 15.64
C ALA A 4 -13.36 8.05 16.56
N ASP A 5 -13.73 7.47 17.71
CA ASP A 5 -12.78 6.79 18.58
C ASP A 5 -12.42 5.42 17.99
N ALA A 6 -11.13 5.05 18.08
CA ALA A 6 -10.68 3.72 17.68
C ALA A 6 -11.29 2.67 18.62
N LEU A 7 -11.79 1.58 18.04
CA LEU A 7 -12.27 0.41 18.81
C LEU A 7 -11.11 -0.35 19.43
N ALA A 8 -10.00 -0.40 18.71
CA ALA A 8 -8.74 -0.99 19.14
C ALA A 8 -7.57 -0.32 18.44
N THR A 9 -6.44 -0.30 19.13
CA THR A 9 -5.15 0.23 18.66
C THR A 9 -4.09 -0.80 19.02
N VAL A 10 -3.23 -1.18 18.06
CA VAL A 10 -2.06 -2.01 18.34
C VAL A 10 -0.81 -1.36 17.77
N ASP A 11 0.26 -1.43 18.56
CA ASP A 11 1.61 -1.07 18.16
C ASP A 11 2.20 -2.20 17.32
N THR A 12 2.53 -1.92 16.07
CA THR A 12 3.11 -2.86 15.13
C THR A 12 4.63 -2.98 15.27
N GLU A 13 5.26 -2.23 16.20
CA GLU A 13 6.69 -2.13 16.52
C GLU A 13 7.55 -1.56 15.38
N TYR A 14 7.21 -1.90 14.14
CA TYR A 14 7.70 -1.31 12.91
C TYR A 14 6.61 -0.47 12.29
N THR A 15 7.05 0.47 11.47
CA THR A 15 6.17 1.29 10.65
C THR A 15 5.22 0.44 9.80
N ALA A 16 3.92 0.68 9.93
CA ALA A 16 2.89 -0.09 9.26
C ALA A 16 2.48 0.55 7.92
N ASP A 17 2.41 -0.27 6.88
CA ASP A 17 2.40 0.21 5.49
C ASP A 17 1.18 -0.28 4.70
N SER A 18 0.76 -1.52 4.93
CA SER A 18 -0.35 -2.14 4.19
C SER A 18 -1.32 -2.88 5.09
N ILE A 19 -2.61 -2.81 4.74
CA ILE A 19 -3.71 -3.54 5.36
C ILE A 19 -4.52 -4.21 4.25
N GLU A 20 -4.88 -5.48 4.43
CA GLU A 20 -5.78 -6.19 3.51
C GLU A 20 -6.57 -7.29 4.24
N PHE A 21 -7.90 -7.19 4.21
CA PHE A 21 -8.81 -8.21 4.74
C PHE A 21 -8.98 -9.36 3.76
N CYS A 22 -9.10 -10.58 4.30
CA CYS A 22 -9.31 -11.78 3.51
C CYS A 22 -10.70 -11.77 2.85
N PRO A 23 -10.80 -11.93 1.52
CA PRO A 23 -12.06 -11.90 0.80
C PRO A 23 -12.76 -13.27 0.72
N HIS A 24 -12.13 -14.34 1.18
CA HIS A 24 -12.65 -15.68 1.00
C HIS A 24 -13.65 -16.05 2.09
N ALA A 25 -14.73 -16.71 1.65
CA ALA A 25 -15.83 -17.12 2.51
C ALA A 25 -15.34 -17.97 3.71
N GLY A 26 -15.79 -17.61 4.91
CA GLY A 26 -15.41 -18.23 6.18
C GLY A 26 -14.16 -17.64 6.85
N ASN A 27 -13.44 -16.77 6.15
CA ASN A 27 -12.18 -16.17 6.60
C ASN A 27 -12.24 -14.64 6.68
N GLU A 28 -13.43 -14.04 6.55
CA GLU A 28 -13.62 -12.59 6.41
C GLU A 28 -13.22 -11.78 7.66
N GLN A 29 -13.06 -12.46 8.80
CA GLN A 29 -12.54 -11.93 10.06
C GLN A 29 -11.02 -11.80 10.11
N TYR A 30 -10.29 -12.37 9.13
CA TYR A 30 -8.84 -12.30 9.08
C TYR A 30 -8.38 -11.14 8.21
N PHE A 31 -7.31 -10.48 8.63
CA PHE A 31 -6.64 -9.46 7.84
C PHE A 31 -5.16 -9.45 8.13
N THR A 32 -4.39 -8.92 7.19
CA THR A 32 -2.95 -8.76 7.34
C THR A 32 -2.57 -7.31 7.57
N CYS A 33 -1.46 -7.11 8.28
CA CYS A 33 -0.75 -5.84 8.34
C CYS A 33 0.69 -6.07 7.90
N GLY A 34 1.10 -5.44 6.81
CA GLY A 34 2.49 -5.42 6.37
C GLY A 34 3.23 -4.22 6.96
N THR A 35 4.50 -4.40 7.30
CA THR A 35 5.33 -3.34 7.87
C THR A 35 6.61 -3.11 7.08
N TYR A 36 7.13 -1.90 7.19
CA TYR A 36 8.31 -1.38 6.51
C TYR A 36 9.22 -0.69 7.53
N GLN A 37 10.45 -1.15 7.72
CA GLN A 37 11.41 -0.52 8.63
C GLN A 37 12.79 -0.40 7.97
N VAL A 38 13.33 0.82 7.96
CA VAL A 38 14.73 1.06 7.61
C VAL A 38 15.58 0.92 8.86
N ILE A 39 16.61 0.06 8.82
CA ILE A 39 17.57 -0.07 9.92
C ILE A 39 18.74 0.89 9.66
N PRO A 40 18.98 1.90 10.52
CA PRO A 40 20.09 2.82 10.35
C PRO A 40 21.44 2.08 10.36
N VAL A 41 22.30 2.36 9.38
CA VAL A 41 23.67 1.82 9.38
C VAL A 41 24.53 2.66 10.31
N THR A 42 24.85 2.16 11.50
CA THR A 42 25.81 2.83 12.40
C THR A 42 27.23 2.66 11.86
N LYS A 43 27.87 3.74 11.39
CA LYS A 43 29.30 3.72 11.04
C LYS A 43 30.12 3.52 12.33
N PRO A 44 31.10 2.59 12.38
CA PRO A 44 31.98 2.47 13.54
C PRO A 44 32.81 3.75 13.70
N THR A 45 32.66 4.43 14.83
CA THR A 45 33.53 5.56 15.18
C THR A 45 34.96 5.06 15.28
N LYS A 46 35.87 5.64 14.47
CA LYS A 46 37.32 5.42 14.62
C LYS A 46 37.69 5.70 16.07
N ALA A 47 38.14 4.68 16.80
CA ALA A 47 38.74 4.86 18.10
C ALA A 47 39.90 5.83 17.94
N ALA A 48 39.82 6.99 18.60
CA ALA A 48 40.93 7.90 18.70
C ALA A 48 42.08 7.14 19.39
N ASN A 49 43.15 6.84 18.65
CA ASN A 49 44.43 6.44 19.23
C ASN A 49 44.99 7.65 19.98
N GLY A 50 44.51 7.86 21.20
CA GLY A 50 45.10 8.75 22.18
C GLY A 50 46.18 7.99 22.94
N SER A 51 47.44 8.23 22.60
CA SER A 51 48.58 7.92 23.45
C SER A 51 48.45 8.68 24.77
N ALA A 52 48.32 7.96 25.89
CA ALA A 52 48.57 8.55 27.21
C ALA A 52 49.14 7.48 28.16
N SER A 53 50.33 7.81 28.67
CA SER A 53 51.08 7.12 29.71
C SER A 53 50.31 7.00 31.02
N GLU A 54 50.60 5.92 31.74
CA GLU A 54 50.16 5.56 33.09
C GLU A 54 50.25 6.70 34.11
N ASN A 55 49.20 6.88 34.92
CA ASN A 55 49.26 6.92 36.39
C ASN A 55 47.88 7.17 37.05
N GLY A 56 47.51 6.32 38.02
CA GLY A 56 46.60 6.66 39.13
C GLY A 56 45.18 6.06 39.13
N GLN A 57 44.96 5.04 39.96
CA GLN A 57 43.63 4.54 40.43
C GLN A 57 43.01 5.47 41.52
N PRO A 58 41.79 5.19 42.06
CA PRO A 58 40.49 4.92 41.43
C PRO A 58 39.35 5.76 42.08
N ASN A 59 38.14 5.82 41.49
CA ASN A 59 36.85 5.80 42.20
C ASN A 59 35.64 6.04 41.27
N GLY A 60 34.54 5.32 41.55
CA GLY A 60 33.19 5.90 41.46
C GLY A 60 32.30 5.50 40.27
N SER A 61 31.50 4.46 40.50
CA SER A 61 30.28 4.05 39.80
C SER A 61 29.34 5.18 39.34
N THR A 62 28.86 5.17 38.09
CA THR A 62 27.49 4.77 37.69
C THR A 62 27.24 5.05 36.20
N ASN A 63 26.69 4.06 35.49
CA ASN A 63 26.32 4.11 34.09
C ASN A 63 25.08 5.00 33.86
N GLY A 64 25.16 5.87 32.85
CA GLY A 64 24.02 6.60 32.32
C GLY A 64 24.30 7.00 30.87
N THR A 65 24.14 6.06 29.93
CA THR A 65 24.16 6.39 28.50
C THR A 65 22.77 6.82 28.09
N THR A 66 22.61 8.13 27.90
CA THR A 66 21.43 8.73 27.28
C THR A 66 21.68 8.68 25.77
N THR A 67 20.81 8.01 25.01
CA THR A 67 20.88 7.99 23.54
C THR A 67 19.89 9.02 23.02
N GLU A 68 20.40 10.15 22.51
CA GLU A 68 19.59 11.14 21.80
C GLU A 68 19.31 10.64 20.37
N TYR A 69 18.03 10.69 19.98
CA TYR A 69 17.57 10.39 18.62
C TYR A 69 17.76 11.61 17.72
N SER A 70 18.63 11.52 16.71
CA SER A 70 18.69 12.51 15.64
C SER A 70 17.60 12.22 14.60
N LYS A 71 16.63 13.14 14.53
CA LYS A 71 15.57 13.21 13.52
C LYS A 71 16.23 13.33 12.13
N VAL A 72 16.06 12.32 11.27
CA VAL A 72 16.46 12.45 9.86
C VAL A 72 15.43 13.35 9.19
N VAL A 73 15.88 14.54 8.82
CA VAL A 73 15.13 15.48 7.98
C VAL A 73 15.66 15.23 6.57
N ASP A 74 14.80 14.74 5.68
CA ASP A 74 15.14 14.66 4.25
C ASP A 74 15.22 16.09 3.70
N GLY A 75 16.45 16.56 3.55
CA GLY A 75 16.82 17.83 2.96
C GLY A 75 17.71 17.57 1.75
N ASP A 76 17.25 18.10 0.62
CA ASP A 76 17.91 18.31 -0.66
C ASP A 76 19.43 18.55 -0.53
N ASP A 77 20.28 17.68 -1.11
CA ASP A 77 21.72 17.89 -1.18
C ASP A 77 22.24 17.66 -2.61
N SER A 78 22.67 18.77 -3.21
CA SER A 78 23.43 18.88 -4.44
C SER A 78 24.81 18.22 -4.33
N GLU A 79 25.20 17.51 -5.40
CA GLU A 79 26.41 16.71 -5.55
C GLU A 79 27.75 17.39 -5.17
N SER A 80 28.63 16.61 -4.54
CA SER A 80 30.08 16.65 -4.84
C SER A 80 30.75 15.30 -4.61
N ASP A 81 31.56 14.90 -5.59
CA ASP A 81 32.19 13.61 -5.83
C ASP A 81 33.00 12.93 -4.71
N SER A 82 33.06 11.60 -4.85
CA SER A 82 33.93 10.60 -4.21
C SER A 82 33.48 10.06 -2.85
N ASP A 83 32.52 9.13 -2.86
CA ASP A 83 32.31 8.20 -1.75
C ASP A 83 32.15 6.78 -2.30
N GLU A 84 32.92 5.83 -1.75
CA GLU A 84 32.54 4.41 -1.81
C GLU A 84 31.09 4.33 -1.33
N ALA A 85 30.17 4.02 -2.25
CA ALA A 85 28.74 4.03 -1.98
C ALA A 85 28.46 3.19 -0.73
N THR A 86 28.07 3.86 0.36
CA THR A 86 27.66 3.16 1.57
C THR A 86 26.47 2.30 1.18
N PRO A 87 26.50 0.97 1.41
CA PRO A 87 25.40 0.11 1.01
C PRO A 87 24.10 0.65 1.61
N PRO A 88 23.00 0.68 0.82
CA PRO A 88 21.73 1.22 1.28
C PRO A 88 21.30 0.53 2.57
N ALA A 89 20.72 1.31 3.47
CA ALA A 89 20.27 0.82 4.76
C ALA A 89 19.31 -0.37 4.59
N PRO A 90 19.50 -1.47 5.34
CA PRO A 90 18.66 -2.65 5.18
C PRO A 90 17.19 -2.33 5.52
N ARG A 91 16.30 -2.76 4.64
CA ARG A 91 14.84 -2.63 4.78
C ARG A 91 14.25 -3.96 5.26
N VAL A 92 13.79 -4.00 6.50
CA VAL A 92 13.17 -5.18 7.12
C VAL A 92 11.69 -4.94 7.34
N GLY A 93 10.92 -6.02 7.46
CA GLY A 93 9.49 -5.94 7.68
C GLY A 93 8.97 -7.18 8.39
N ARG A 94 7.69 -7.11 8.70
CA ARG A 94 6.90 -8.18 9.30
C ARG A 94 5.56 -8.24 8.63
N LEU A 95 5.14 -9.46 8.34
CA LEU A 95 3.76 -9.79 8.00
C LEU A 95 3.05 -10.23 9.27
N TYR A 96 2.11 -9.42 9.72
CA TYR A 96 1.19 -9.77 10.78
C TYR A 96 -0.09 -10.35 10.17
N LEU A 97 -0.61 -11.40 10.79
CA LEU A 97 -1.96 -11.92 10.55
C LEU A 97 -2.76 -11.72 11.83
N PHE A 98 -3.86 -10.99 11.70
CA PHE A 98 -4.81 -10.75 12.77
C PHE A 98 -6.12 -11.49 12.50
N LYS A 99 -6.81 -11.85 13.57
CA LYS A 99 -8.20 -12.31 13.56
C LYS A 99 -9.02 -11.37 14.42
N LEU A 100 -10.13 -10.87 13.90
CA LEU A 100 -11.10 -10.12 14.71
C LEU A 100 -11.90 -11.07 15.62
N ASP A 101 -11.88 -10.80 16.93
CA ASP A 101 -12.82 -11.32 17.91
C ASP A 101 -13.74 -10.19 18.37
N GLY A 102 -14.98 -10.19 17.85
CA GLY A 102 -15.81 -8.98 17.84
C GLY A 102 -15.13 -7.87 17.03
N ASP A 103 -14.74 -6.80 17.72
CA ASP A 103 -14.03 -5.63 17.17
C ASP A 103 -12.57 -5.56 17.64
N THR A 104 -12.12 -6.58 18.40
CA THR A 104 -10.75 -6.65 18.92
C THR A 104 -9.87 -7.44 17.95
N PRO A 105 -8.76 -6.87 17.43
CA PRO A 105 -7.79 -7.61 16.63
C PRO A 105 -6.90 -8.47 17.54
N ILE A 106 -6.86 -9.77 17.27
CA ILE A 106 -5.96 -10.73 17.93
C ILE A 106 -4.85 -11.12 16.95
N GLU A 107 -3.60 -10.86 17.31
CA GLU A 107 -2.44 -11.35 16.55
C GLU A 107 -2.42 -12.89 16.63
N VAL A 108 -2.56 -13.57 15.48
CA VAL A 108 -2.53 -15.05 15.42
C VAL A 108 -1.24 -15.58 14.81
N GLN A 109 -0.56 -14.77 14.00
CA GLN A 109 0.73 -15.11 13.42
C GLN A 109 1.53 -13.85 13.09
N ARG A 110 2.85 -13.99 13.22
CA ARG A 110 3.86 -13.02 12.80
C ARG A 110 4.93 -13.72 12.00
N THR A 111 5.41 -13.09 10.93
CA THR A 111 6.49 -13.62 10.09
C THR A 111 7.45 -12.50 9.71
N GLU A 112 8.72 -12.66 10.04
CA GLU A 112 9.79 -11.72 9.68
C GLU A 112 10.11 -11.83 8.18
N THR A 113 10.32 -10.70 7.52
CA THR A 113 10.52 -10.60 6.07
C THR A 113 11.36 -9.37 5.72
N ALA A 114 11.69 -9.18 4.44
CA ALA A 114 12.01 -7.85 3.92
C ALA A 114 10.81 -6.91 4.12
N ALA A 115 11.06 -5.59 4.10
CA ALA A 115 10.00 -4.60 4.21
C ALA A 115 8.90 -4.83 3.16
N ILE A 116 7.64 -4.75 3.58
CA ILE A 116 6.47 -5.04 2.74
C ILE A 116 5.90 -3.73 2.24
N LEU A 117 5.64 -3.64 0.94
CA LEU A 117 5.07 -2.46 0.28
C LEU A 117 3.60 -2.67 -0.10
N ASP A 118 3.24 -3.89 -0.49
CA ASP A 118 1.87 -4.23 -0.86
C ASP A 118 1.54 -5.70 -0.57
N VAL A 119 0.28 -5.96 -0.28
CA VAL A 119 -0.28 -7.30 -0.07
C VAL A 119 -1.64 -7.41 -0.74
N LYS A 120 -1.88 -8.53 -1.42
CA LYS A 120 -3.18 -8.84 -2.03
C LYS A 120 -3.56 -10.30 -1.86
N TRP A 121 -4.82 -10.53 -1.54
CA TRP A 121 -5.40 -11.86 -1.64
C TRP A 121 -5.69 -12.21 -3.10
N SER A 122 -5.45 -13.46 -3.47
CA SER A 122 -5.85 -13.99 -4.77
C SER A 122 -7.38 -13.93 -4.90
N PRO A 123 -7.93 -13.59 -6.08
CA PRO A 123 -9.37 -13.56 -6.27
C PRO A 123 -10.00 -14.96 -6.32
N THR A 124 -9.20 -16.02 -6.53
CA THR A 124 -9.70 -17.38 -6.81
C THR A 124 -9.36 -18.41 -5.75
N GLU A 125 -8.35 -18.18 -4.93
CA GLU A 125 -7.87 -19.11 -3.90
C GLU A 125 -7.52 -18.36 -2.63
N ALA A 126 -7.67 -19.01 -1.46
CA ALA A 126 -7.24 -18.46 -0.18
C ALA A 126 -5.70 -18.43 -0.09
N ALA A 127 -5.09 -17.54 -0.86
CA ALA A 127 -3.66 -17.30 -0.91
C ALA A 127 -3.39 -15.79 -0.93
N LEU A 128 -2.30 -15.38 -0.29
CA LEU A 128 -1.87 -14.00 -0.18
C LEU A 128 -0.54 -13.81 -0.92
N SER A 129 -0.46 -12.81 -1.79
CA SER A 129 0.81 -12.36 -2.37
C SER A 129 1.31 -11.11 -1.67
N VAL A 130 2.62 -11.07 -1.43
CA VAL A 130 3.31 -10.01 -0.69
C VAL A 130 4.44 -9.46 -1.57
N ALA A 131 4.40 -8.19 -1.90
CA ALA A 131 5.47 -7.46 -2.59
C ALA A 131 6.47 -6.87 -1.57
N ASP A 132 7.75 -7.11 -1.80
CA ASP A 132 8.79 -6.74 -0.84
C ASP A 132 9.85 -5.76 -1.38
N ALA A 133 10.59 -5.18 -0.44
CA ALA A 133 11.67 -4.23 -0.68
C ALA A 133 12.98 -4.86 -1.21
N LYS A 134 12.96 -6.16 -1.52
CA LYS A 134 14.07 -6.90 -2.14
C LYS A 134 13.70 -7.40 -3.53
N GLY A 135 12.73 -6.76 -4.18
CA GLY A 135 12.42 -7.05 -5.58
C GLY A 135 11.66 -8.35 -5.78
N ALA A 136 11.07 -8.92 -4.73
CA ALA A 136 10.40 -10.21 -4.81
C ALA A 136 8.90 -10.13 -4.48
N ILE A 137 8.17 -11.13 -4.99
CA ILE A 137 6.81 -11.44 -4.57
C ILE A 137 6.82 -12.82 -3.92
N THR A 138 6.34 -12.90 -2.69
CA THR A 138 6.14 -14.16 -1.96
C THR A 138 4.66 -14.49 -1.87
N GLN A 139 4.29 -15.70 -2.27
CA GLN A 139 2.93 -16.23 -2.15
C GLN A 139 2.82 -17.12 -0.91
N PHE A 140 1.78 -16.91 -0.12
CA PHE A 140 1.43 -17.70 1.05
C PHE A 140 0.09 -18.38 0.82
N ASP A 141 -0.01 -19.67 1.07
CA ASP A 141 -1.31 -20.34 1.21
C ASP A 141 -1.89 -20.05 2.60
N PHE A 142 -3.20 -19.85 2.68
CA PHE A 142 -3.92 -19.65 3.92
C PHE A 142 -4.84 -20.84 4.22
N ALA A 143 -4.58 -21.50 5.35
CA ALA A 143 -5.40 -22.59 5.85
C ALA A 143 -5.40 -22.59 7.37
N ASP A 144 -6.55 -22.93 7.97
CA ASP A 144 -6.70 -23.12 9.42
C ASP A 144 -6.20 -21.93 10.27
N GLY A 145 -6.40 -20.70 9.78
CA GLY A 145 -5.98 -19.49 10.47
C GLY A 145 -4.48 -19.22 10.43
N LYS A 146 -3.75 -19.83 9.50
CA LYS A 146 -2.30 -19.72 9.36
C LYS A 146 -1.90 -19.45 7.91
N LEU A 147 -0.88 -18.61 7.72
CA LEU A 147 -0.18 -18.40 6.46
C LEU A 147 1.07 -19.29 6.39
N SER A 148 1.22 -20.03 5.30
CA SER A 148 2.43 -20.81 5.00
C SER A 148 2.99 -20.41 3.64
N GLU A 149 4.28 -20.10 3.57
CA GLU A 149 4.95 -19.78 2.30
C GLU A 149 4.79 -20.94 1.31
N LYS A 150 4.29 -20.61 0.12
CA LYS A 150 4.03 -21.55 -0.98
C LYS A 150 5.11 -21.43 -2.06
N SER A 151 5.38 -20.19 -2.49
CA SER A 151 6.36 -19.90 -3.52
C SER A 151 6.90 -18.49 -3.39
N LYS A 152 8.07 -18.25 -3.98
CA LYS A 152 8.70 -16.93 -4.07
C LYS A 152 9.25 -16.74 -5.48
N VAL A 153 8.95 -15.59 -6.09
CA VAL A 153 9.50 -15.18 -7.38
C VAL A 153 10.33 -13.91 -7.20
N GLN A 154 11.52 -13.90 -7.78
CA GLN A 154 12.33 -12.70 -7.90
C GLN A 154 11.87 -11.93 -9.14
N VAL A 155 11.22 -10.78 -8.95
CA VAL A 155 10.63 -9.99 -10.04
C VAL A 155 11.69 -9.10 -10.69
N THR A 156 12.54 -8.49 -9.87
CA THR A 156 13.66 -7.64 -10.27
C THR A 156 14.85 -7.90 -9.35
N ASP A 157 16.03 -7.32 -9.59
CA ASP A 157 17.17 -7.45 -8.67
C ASP A 157 16.88 -6.94 -7.24
N GLU A 158 17.62 -7.46 -6.25
CA GLU A 158 17.39 -7.17 -4.83
C GLU A 158 17.62 -5.71 -4.41
N SER A 159 18.19 -4.87 -5.28
CA SER A 159 18.37 -3.44 -4.99
C SER A 159 17.12 -2.60 -5.28
N ARG A 160 16.14 -3.19 -5.96
CA ARG A 160 14.89 -2.54 -6.37
C ARG A 160 13.70 -3.06 -5.57
N LEU A 161 12.67 -2.24 -5.50
CA LEU A 161 11.44 -2.54 -4.77
C LEU A 161 10.36 -3.01 -5.73
N VAL A 162 9.55 -3.97 -5.28
CA VAL A 162 8.21 -4.17 -5.82
C VAL A 162 7.28 -3.28 -5.01
N LEU A 163 6.71 -2.26 -5.64
CA LEU A 163 5.95 -1.20 -4.98
C LEU A 163 4.47 -1.55 -4.80
N SER A 164 3.88 -2.20 -5.80
CA SER A 164 2.49 -2.66 -5.75
C SER A 164 2.31 -3.95 -6.52
N LEU A 165 1.20 -4.64 -6.25
CA LEU A 165 0.75 -5.78 -7.06
C LEU A 165 -0.77 -5.83 -7.18
N ASP A 166 -1.27 -6.34 -8.30
CA ASP A 166 -2.71 -6.58 -8.49
C ASP A 166 -2.97 -7.82 -9.35
N TYR A 167 -4.11 -8.46 -9.13
CA TYR A 167 -4.50 -9.71 -9.77
C TYR A 167 -5.41 -9.47 -10.97
N ALA A 168 -5.19 -10.24 -12.04
CA ALA A 168 -6.22 -10.46 -13.04
C ALA A 168 -7.42 -11.15 -12.38
N LYS A 169 -8.64 -10.83 -12.81
CA LYS A 169 -9.89 -11.36 -12.22
C LYS A 169 -9.96 -12.89 -12.20
N ASP A 170 -9.28 -13.57 -13.12
CA ASP A 170 -9.24 -15.03 -13.20
C ASP A 170 -8.14 -15.67 -12.34
N GLY A 171 -7.36 -14.87 -11.61
CA GLY A 171 -6.28 -15.31 -10.73
C GLY A 171 -5.03 -15.82 -11.44
N LYS A 172 -4.94 -15.71 -12.78
CA LYS A 172 -3.84 -16.29 -13.57
C LYS A 172 -2.76 -15.29 -13.97
N GLY A 173 -3.05 -14.00 -13.84
CA GLY A 173 -2.12 -12.91 -14.10
C GLY A 173 -1.89 -12.08 -12.85
N LEU A 174 -0.67 -11.60 -12.69
CA LEU A 174 -0.29 -10.54 -11.76
C LEU A 174 0.35 -9.41 -12.53
N ILE A 175 0.09 -8.18 -12.12
CA ILE A 175 0.84 -7.02 -12.54
C ILE A 175 1.53 -6.45 -11.30
N SER A 176 2.80 -6.08 -11.43
CA SER A 176 3.52 -5.39 -10.37
C SER A 176 4.19 -4.12 -10.89
N SER A 177 4.35 -3.15 -10.00
CA SER A 177 5.10 -1.92 -10.27
C SER A 177 6.43 -1.91 -9.55
N LEU A 178 7.46 -1.39 -10.20
CA LEU A 178 8.86 -1.50 -9.76
C LEU A 178 9.49 -0.12 -9.57
N SER A 179 10.33 0.04 -8.55
CA SER A 179 10.97 1.32 -8.20
C SER A 179 11.88 1.93 -9.29
N ASN A 180 12.18 1.19 -10.36
CA ASN A 180 12.97 1.69 -11.48
C ASN A 180 12.13 2.33 -12.60
N GLY A 181 10.83 2.54 -12.38
CA GLY A 181 9.93 3.06 -13.43
C GLY A 181 9.24 1.97 -14.25
N ALA A 182 9.57 0.70 -14.06
CA ALA A 182 9.02 -0.40 -14.85
C ALA A 182 7.72 -0.97 -14.26
N LEU A 183 6.97 -1.65 -15.12
CA LEU A 183 5.94 -2.62 -14.72
C LEU A 183 6.39 -4.02 -15.15
N ALA A 184 6.00 -5.03 -14.37
CA ALA A 184 6.25 -6.43 -14.70
C ALA A 184 4.94 -7.23 -14.66
N HIS A 185 4.68 -7.96 -15.74
CA HIS A 185 3.56 -8.91 -15.82
C HIS A 185 4.04 -10.32 -15.50
N LEU A 186 3.34 -10.97 -14.57
CA LEU A 186 3.62 -12.35 -14.18
C LEU A 186 2.44 -13.25 -14.50
N SER A 187 2.73 -14.47 -14.92
CA SER A 187 1.73 -15.49 -15.17
C SER A 187 1.85 -16.64 -14.19
N ALA A 188 0.71 -17.21 -13.79
CA ALA A 188 0.68 -18.39 -12.95
C ALA A 188 1.27 -19.61 -13.69
N ARG A 189 2.04 -20.41 -12.95
CA ARG A 189 2.65 -21.69 -13.35
C ARG A 189 2.46 -22.71 -12.22
N PRO A 190 2.64 -24.02 -12.50
CA PRO A 190 2.57 -25.04 -11.45
C PRO A 190 3.51 -24.80 -10.26
N GLU A 191 4.69 -24.22 -10.52
CA GLU A 191 5.73 -23.95 -9.51
C GLU A 191 5.58 -22.57 -8.83
N GLY A 192 4.55 -21.79 -9.16
CA GLY A 192 4.33 -20.43 -8.66
C GLY A 192 4.24 -19.40 -9.79
N TRP A 193 4.75 -18.19 -9.56
CA TRP A 193 4.72 -17.10 -10.52
C TRP A 193 5.95 -17.06 -11.41
N GLU A 194 5.76 -16.75 -12.69
CA GLU A 194 6.83 -16.50 -13.65
C GLU A 194 6.70 -15.08 -14.22
N VAL A 195 7.78 -14.30 -14.21
CA VAL A 195 7.84 -13.01 -14.90
C VAL A 195 7.85 -13.28 -16.40
N THR A 196 6.83 -12.76 -17.09
CA THR A 196 6.63 -13.00 -18.53
C THR A 196 6.97 -11.79 -19.38
N GLU A 197 6.76 -10.58 -18.87
CA GLU A 197 7.07 -9.33 -19.55
C GLU A 197 7.50 -8.28 -18.51
N GLU A 198 8.44 -7.41 -18.88
CA GLU A 198 8.81 -6.21 -18.13
C GLU A 198 8.98 -5.07 -19.14
N TRP A 199 8.47 -3.89 -18.83
CA TRP A 199 8.63 -2.72 -19.70
C TRP A 199 8.75 -1.43 -18.90
N HIS A 200 9.46 -0.45 -19.49
CA HIS A 200 9.57 0.89 -18.94
C HIS A 200 8.23 1.60 -19.03
N ALA A 201 7.64 1.93 -17.88
CA ALA A 201 6.29 2.47 -17.81
C ALA A 201 6.27 3.94 -17.41
N HIS A 202 7.10 4.36 -16.47
CA HIS A 202 7.16 5.70 -15.89
C HIS A 202 8.61 6.18 -15.75
N ASP A 203 8.79 7.49 -15.80
CA ASP A 203 10.12 8.12 -15.69
C ASP A 203 10.59 8.23 -14.22
N PHE A 204 9.68 7.95 -13.29
CA PHE A 204 9.84 7.89 -11.83
C PHE A 204 9.06 6.68 -11.29
N GLU A 205 9.13 6.45 -9.98
CA GLU A 205 8.46 5.35 -9.28
C GLU A 205 6.96 5.28 -9.63
N PRO A 206 6.50 4.16 -10.23
CA PRO A 206 5.10 3.85 -10.36
C PRO A 206 4.60 3.24 -9.04
N TRP A 207 3.92 4.05 -8.23
CA TRP A 207 3.38 3.63 -6.93
C TRP A 207 2.27 2.60 -7.04
N ILE A 208 1.57 2.54 -8.17
CA ILE A 208 0.44 1.63 -8.34
C ILE A 208 0.34 1.08 -9.76
N ALA A 209 0.04 -0.21 -9.84
CA ALA A 209 -0.49 -0.87 -11.02
C ALA A 209 -1.79 -1.60 -10.66
N ALA A 210 -2.78 -1.58 -11.56
CA ALA A 210 -4.07 -2.24 -11.35
C ALA A 210 -4.58 -2.85 -12.66
N TYR A 211 -5.20 -4.01 -12.58
CA TYR A 211 -5.94 -4.55 -13.73
C TYR A 211 -7.18 -3.70 -14.02
N GLY A 212 -7.55 -3.64 -15.29
CA GLY A 212 -8.85 -3.13 -15.71
C GLY A 212 -9.96 -4.15 -15.52
N ASP A 213 -11.12 -3.87 -16.12
CA ASP A 213 -12.24 -4.80 -16.04
C ASP A 213 -12.08 -6.07 -16.87
N ASP A 214 -11.22 -6.01 -17.88
CA ASP A 214 -10.87 -7.10 -18.78
C ASP A 214 -9.49 -7.71 -18.43
N GLN A 215 -9.09 -8.76 -19.15
CA GLN A 215 -7.85 -9.50 -18.88
C GLN A 215 -6.58 -8.87 -19.49
N ASN A 216 -6.70 -7.84 -20.33
CA ASN A 216 -5.60 -7.29 -21.11
C ASN A 216 -5.31 -5.82 -20.78
N THR A 217 -6.23 -5.12 -20.13
CA THR A 217 -6.05 -3.72 -19.76
C THR A 217 -5.38 -3.64 -18.40
N VAL A 218 -4.31 -2.87 -18.32
CA VAL A 218 -3.65 -2.49 -17.06
C VAL A 218 -3.59 -0.97 -16.96
N TRP A 219 -3.74 -0.45 -15.76
CA TRP A 219 -3.54 0.94 -15.42
C TRP A 219 -2.33 1.09 -14.51
N SER A 220 -1.65 2.24 -14.59
CA SER A 220 -0.58 2.57 -13.66
C SER A 220 -0.52 4.05 -13.37
N GLY A 221 0.02 4.36 -12.19
CA GLY A 221 0.22 5.70 -11.67
C GLY A 221 1.58 5.80 -10.98
N GLY A 222 2.19 6.98 -11.03
CA GLY A 222 3.49 7.22 -10.38
C GLY A 222 3.81 8.69 -10.15
N ASP A 223 5.01 8.94 -9.65
CA ASP A 223 5.54 10.28 -9.32
C ASP A 223 5.78 11.17 -10.54
N ASP A 224 5.76 10.61 -11.75
CA ASP A 224 5.74 11.40 -12.99
C ASP A 224 4.42 12.17 -13.20
N CYS A 225 3.49 12.10 -12.24
CA CYS A 225 2.17 12.75 -12.22
C CYS A 225 1.28 12.29 -13.39
N ARG A 226 1.43 11.03 -13.81
CA ARG A 226 0.67 10.46 -14.93
C ARG A 226 -0.15 9.26 -14.50
N LEU A 227 -1.37 9.20 -15.05
CA LEU A 227 -2.16 7.98 -15.13
C LEU A 227 -2.00 7.41 -16.55
N LYS A 228 -1.54 6.17 -16.66
CA LYS A 228 -1.33 5.49 -17.94
C LYS A 228 -2.20 4.25 -18.05
N ARG A 229 -2.59 3.92 -19.29
CA ARG A 229 -3.30 2.67 -19.63
C ARG A 229 -2.45 1.86 -20.60
N TRP A 230 -2.41 0.56 -20.41
CA TRP A 230 -1.61 -0.40 -21.15
C TRP A 230 -2.49 -1.52 -21.69
N ASP A 231 -2.08 -2.07 -22.83
CA ASP A 231 -2.63 -3.31 -23.37
C ASP A 231 -1.55 -4.38 -23.26
N LEU A 232 -1.79 -5.42 -22.46
CA LEU A 232 -0.84 -6.50 -22.21
C LEU A 232 -0.48 -7.31 -23.47
N ARG A 233 -1.26 -7.18 -24.55
CA ARG A 233 -0.92 -7.78 -25.85
C ARG A 233 0.19 -7.02 -26.58
N ALA A 234 0.45 -5.78 -26.20
CA ALA A 234 1.51 -4.92 -26.73
C ALA A 234 1.96 -3.88 -25.68
N PRO A 235 2.57 -4.29 -24.56
CA PRO A 235 2.74 -3.44 -23.38
C PRO A 235 3.81 -2.36 -23.55
N GLN A 236 4.61 -2.42 -24.61
CA GLN A 236 5.73 -1.51 -24.87
C GLN A 236 5.29 -0.05 -25.13
N MET A 237 4.00 0.20 -25.36
CA MET A 237 3.47 1.55 -25.54
C MET A 237 2.15 1.72 -24.77
N ALA A 238 2.03 2.81 -24.02
CA ALA A 238 0.78 3.16 -23.37
C ALA A 238 -0.31 3.45 -24.42
N THR A 239 -1.48 2.86 -24.24
CA THR A 239 -2.68 3.14 -25.07
C THR A 239 -3.33 4.47 -24.72
N PHE A 240 -3.02 5.02 -23.55
CA PHE A 240 -3.51 6.31 -23.08
C PHE A 240 -2.59 6.88 -21.99
N ILE A 241 -2.48 8.21 -21.92
CA ILE A 241 -1.74 8.96 -20.90
C ILE A 241 -2.55 10.19 -20.48
N ASN A 242 -2.92 10.29 -19.20
CA ASN A 242 -3.43 11.50 -18.58
C ASN A 242 -2.30 12.23 -17.85
N LYS A 243 -2.18 13.54 -18.06
CA LYS A 243 -1.13 14.41 -17.50
C LYS A 243 -1.71 15.56 -16.68
N ARG A 244 -2.93 15.39 -16.14
CA ARG A 244 -3.68 16.44 -15.41
C ARG A 244 -3.64 16.27 -13.89
N PHE A 245 -2.73 15.45 -13.37
CA PHE A 245 -2.52 15.33 -11.93
C PHE A 245 -1.43 16.32 -11.53
N ASP A 246 -1.59 16.95 -10.37
CA ASP A 246 -0.64 17.94 -9.85
C ASP A 246 0.40 17.32 -8.90
N ALA A 247 0.27 16.03 -8.61
CA ALA A 247 1.25 15.21 -7.89
C ALA A 247 1.12 13.73 -8.30
N GLY A 248 1.91 12.85 -7.67
CA GLY A 248 1.95 11.43 -7.98
C GLY A 248 0.59 10.74 -7.93
N VAL A 249 0.34 9.82 -8.85
CA VAL A 249 -0.84 8.93 -8.81
C VAL A 249 -0.47 7.69 -8.04
N THR A 250 -1.10 7.49 -6.89
CA THR A 250 -0.67 6.57 -5.82
C THR A 250 -1.64 5.42 -5.62
N THR A 251 -2.88 5.54 -6.07
CA THR A 251 -3.86 4.46 -5.97
C THR A 251 -4.86 4.49 -7.13
N ILE A 252 -5.18 3.30 -7.63
CA ILE A 252 -6.12 3.05 -8.71
C ILE A 252 -6.98 1.87 -8.27
N ALA A 253 -8.30 2.04 -8.26
CA ALA A 253 -9.25 1.05 -7.80
C ALA A 253 -10.43 0.97 -8.78
N PRO A 254 -10.47 -0.03 -9.68
CA PRO A 254 -11.66 -0.33 -10.46
C PRO A 254 -12.83 -0.65 -9.53
N SER A 255 -14.04 -0.24 -9.92
CA SER A 255 -15.24 -0.58 -9.17
C SER A 255 -15.54 -2.08 -9.29
N PRO A 256 -15.81 -2.79 -8.18
CA PRO A 256 -16.28 -4.16 -8.25
C PRO A 256 -17.76 -4.28 -8.65
N TYR A 257 -18.46 -3.15 -8.84
CA TYR A 257 -19.92 -3.11 -9.05
C TYR A 257 -20.34 -2.62 -10.43
N ALA A 258 -19.55 -1.73 -11.02
CA ALA A 258 -19.89 -1.09 -12.28
C ALA A 258 -18.68 -1.06 -13.20
N GLU A 259 -18.81 -1.72 -14.35
CA GLU A 259 -17.75 -1.73 -15.37
C GLU A 259 -17.40 -0.31 -15.79
N HIS A 260 -16.12 -0.09 -16.03
CA HIS A 260 -15.50 1.16 -16.45
C HIS A 260 -15.51 2.28 -15.40
N VAL A 261 -16.06 2.07 -14.20
CA VAL A 261 -15.90 3.03 -13.10
C VAL A 261 -14.53 2.82 -12.47
N LEU A 262 -13.69 3.85 -12.53
CA LEU A 262 -12.34 3.81 -11.98
C LEU A 262 -12.16 4.92 -10.94
N ALA A 263 -11.89 4.56 -9.69
CA ALA A 263 -11.45 5.52 -8.67
C ALA A 263 -9.93 5.65 -8.72
N VAL A 264 -9.44 6.89 -8.76
CA VAL A 264 -8.01 7.20 -8.81
C VAL A 264 -7.71 8.26 -7.75
N GLY A 265 -6.82 7.93 -6.83
CA GLY A 265 -6.32 8.85 -5.83
C GLY A 265 -4.92 9.33 -6.17
N SER A 266 -4.62 10.55 -5.77
CA SER A 266 -3.32 11.18 -5.97
C SER A 266 -2.83 11.85 -4.70
N TYR A 267 -1.52 11.99 -4.61
CA TYR A 267 -0.86 12.77 -3.57
C TYR A 267 -1.26 14.26 -3.59
N ASP A 268 -1.90 14.74 -4.67
CA ASP A 268 -2.48 16.08 -4.77
C ASP A 268 -3.77 16.26 -3.95
N SER A 269 -4.10 15.28 -3.11
CA SER A 269 -5.28 15.22 -2.25
C SER A 269 -6.62 15.06 -2.99
N ASN A 270 -6.64 14.88 -4.31
CA ASN A 270 -7.88 14.75 -5.06
C ASN A 270 -8.21 13.29 -5.39
N LEU A 271 -9.40 12.84 -4.98
CA LEU A 271 -10.04 11.63 -5.48
C LEU A 271 -10.76 11.95 -6.78
N ARG A 272 -10.45 11.17 -7.82
CA ARG A 272 -11.04 11.33 -9.15
C ARG A 272 -11.71 10.05 -9.61
N ILE A 273 -12.95 10.16 -10.06
CA ILE A 273 -13.70 9.04 -10.66
C ILE A 273 -13.71 9.21 -12.16
N PHE A 274 -13.32 8.19 -12.92
CA PHE A 274 -13.26 8.21 -14.37
C PHE A 274 -14.20 7.17 -15.00
N ASP A 275 -14.62 7.45 -16.24
CA ASP A 275 -14.99 6.42 -17.20
C ASP A 275 -13.70 5.88 -17.84
N ALA A 276 -13.37 4.62 -17.57
CA ALA A 276 -12.17 3.94 -18.08
C ALA A 276 -12.10 3.89 -19.62
N ARG A 277 -13.23 4.04 -20.32
CA ARG A 277 -13.30 4.10 -21.79
C ARG A 277 -12.88 5.48 -22.32
N SER A 278 -13.12 6.54 -21.54
CA SER A 278 -12.80 7.93 -21.89
C SER A 278 -12.17 8.70 -20.70
N PRO A 279 -10.99 8.25 -20.21
CA PRO A 279 -10.34 8.74 -18.98
C PRO A 279 -9.67 10.13 -19.10
N GLY A 280 -10.05 10.93 -20.09
CA GLY A 280 -9.41 12.22 -20.37
C GLY A 280 -9.76 13.33 -19.36
N LEU A 281 -10.97 13.26 -18.79
CA LEU A 281 -11.47 14.14 -17.73
C LEU A 281 -12.23 13.30 -16.69
N PRO A 282 -12.13 13.63 -15.40
CA PRO A 282 -12.90 12.94 -14.38
C PRO A 282 -14.39 13.24 -14.50
N LEU A 283 -15.22 12.23 -14.21
CA LEU A 283 -16.65 12.36 -13.99
C LEU A 283 -16.95 13.01 -12.64
N LEU A 284 -16.08 12.83 -11.65
CA LEU A 284 -16.14 13.47 -10.35
C LEU A 284 -14.72 13.74 -9.86
N GLU A 285 -14.51 14.89 -9.24
CA GLU A 285 -13.25 15.28 -8.60
C GLU A 285 -13.57 15.91 -7.25
N MET A 286 -12.87 15.48 -6.21
CA MET A 286 -13.12 15.87 -4.83
C MET A 286 -11.81 15.91 -4.05
N GLU A 287 -11.57 17.03 -3.37
CA GLU A 287 -10.46 17.19 -2.44
C GLU A 287 -10.76 16.45 -1.12
N LEU A 288 -9.80 15.64 -0.67
CA LEU A 288 -9.81 14.93 0.60
C LEU A 288 -8.86 15.60 1.61
N PRO A 289 -8.92 15.23 2.90
CA PRO A 289 -8.13 15.90 3.95
C PRO A 289 -6.59 15.83 3.81
N GLY A 290 -6.07 15.05 2.86
CA GLY A 290 -4.64 14.94 2.59
C GLY A 290 -4.35 14.07 1.35
N GLY A 291 -3.07 13.92 1.02
CA GLY A 291 -2.62 13.17 -0.15
C GLY A 291 -3.07 11.71 -0.09
N ILE A 292 -3.78 11.21 -1.09
CA ILE A 292 -4.39 9.88 -1.02
C ILE A 292 -3.28 8.85 -1.26
N TRP A 293 -3.11 7.88 -0.37
CA TRP A 293 -2.15 6.78 -0.56
C TRP A 293 -2.83 5.47 -0.96
N ARG A 294 -4.05 5.25 -0.45
CA ARG A 294 -4.79 4.01 -0.68
C ARG A 294 -6.28 4.24 -0.78
N THR A 295 -6.91 3.61 -1.76
CA THR A 295 -8.36 3.64 -1.96
C THR A 295 -8.93 2.22 -1.96
N ARG A 296 -10.08 2.02 -1.29
CA ARG A 296 -10.83 0.75 -1.26
C ARG A 296 -12.33 0.99 -1.37
N TRP A 297 -12.95 0.43 -2.40
CA TRP A 297 -14.41 0.32 -2.48
C TRP A 297 -14.93 -0.52 -1.32
N HIS A 298 -16.08 -0.13 -0.77
CA HIS A 298 -16.79 -0.97 0.18
C HIS A 298 -17.09 -2.34 -0.45
N PRO A 299 -17.07 -3.46 0.31
CA PRO A 299 -17.24 -4.81 -0.24
C PRO A 299 -18.71 -5.25 -0.43
N SER A 300 -19.68 -4.61 0.22
CA SER A 300 -21.11 -4.88 0.01
C SER A 300 -21.76 -3.94 -1.01
N ALA A 301 -22.61 -4.51 -1.88
CA ALA A 301 -23.29 -3.82 -2.97
C ALA A 301 -24.34 -2.79 -2.50
N GLU A 302 -24.83 -2.94 -1.27
CA GLU A 302 -25.72 -1.98 -0.60
C GLU A 302 -25.02 -0.64 -0.32
N ARG A 303 -23.70 -0.68 -0.12
CA ARG A 303 -22.84 0.51 0.07
C ARG A 303 -21.87 0.69 -1.09
N ARG A 304 -22.27 0.31 -2.32
CA ARG A 304 -21.41 0.35 -3.52
C ARG A 304 -20.80 1.73 -3.86
N GLY A 305 -21.39 2.80 -3.35
CA GLY A 305 -20.87 4.16 -3.51
C GLY A 305 -19.86 4.58 -2.45
N ASP A 306 -19.64 3.77 -1.41
CA ASP A 306 -18.74 4.11 -0.31
C ASP A 306 -17.31 3.68 -0.64
N ILE A 307 -16.37 4.59 -0.41
CA ILE A 307 -14.95 4.42 -0.71
C ILE A 307 -14.14 4.88 0.50
N LEU A 308 -13.33 3.98 1.05
CA LEU A 308 -12.37 4.28 2.11
C LEU A 308 -11.06 4.77 1.49
N ASN A 309 -10.52 5.86 2.04
CA ASN A 309 -9.30 6.49 1.58
C ASN A 309 -8.33 6.70 2.75
N ALA A 310 -7.11 6.18 2.60
CA ALA A 310 -5.99 6.55 3.46
C ALA A 310 -5.37 7.84 2.92
N CYS A 311 -5.41 8.90 3.73
CA CYS A 311 -4.98 10.24 3.38
C CYS A 311 -3.71 10.57 4.18
N MET A 312 -2.56 10.54 3.54
CA MET A 312 -1.29 10.95 4.10
C MET A 312 -1.40 12.38 4.66
N HIS A 313 -1.02 12.57 5.93
CA HIS A 313 -1.20 13.79 6.72
C HIS A 313 -2.65 14.22 7.02
N GLY A 314 -3.66 13.51 6.51
CA GLY A 314 -5.09 13.80 6.69
C GLY A 314 -5.88 12.70 7.42
N GLY A 315 -5.20 11.64 7.90
CA GLY A 315 -5.84 10.48 8.51
C GLY A 315 -6.53 9.59 7.49
N PHE A 316 -7.81 9.29 7.71
CA PHE A 316 -8.60 8.42 6.83
C PHE A 316 -9.98 9.02 6.62
N ALA A 317 -10.58 8.80 5.45
CA ALA A 317 -11.91 9.32 5.12
C ALA A 317 -12.73 8.29 4.34
N VAL A 318 -14.02 8.20 4.64
CA VAL A 318 -14.99 7.51 3.79
C VAL A 318 -15.73 8.54 2.95
N VAL A 319 -15.69 8.34 1.64
CA VAL A 319 -16.42 9.13 0.66
C VAL A 319 -17.61 8.32 0.17
N ARG A 320 -18.78 8.96 0.03
CA ARG A 320 -19.94 8.43 -0.67
C ARG A 320 -20.09 9.09 -2.03
N LEU A 321 -20.09 8.27 -3.08
CA LEU A 321 -20.43 8.68 -4.44
C LEU A 321 -21.95 8.73 -4.65
N PRO A 322 -22.44 9.53 -5.61
CA PRO A 322 -23.82 9.44 -6.07
C PRO A 322 -24.17 8.04 -6.58
N ASP A 323 -25.36 7.55 -6.24
CA ASP A 323 -25.84 6.23 -6.64
C ASP A 323 -25.78 5.99 -8.15
N ALA A 324 -26.07 7.02 -8.94
CA ALA A 324 -25.99 6.98 -10.40
C ALA A 324 -24.57 6.64 -10.88
N LEU A 325 -23.56 7.35 -10.35
CA LEU A 325 -22.16 7.14 -10.71
C LEU A 325 -21.66 5.79 -10.20
N ALA A 326 -21.96 5.45 -8.94
CA ALA A 326 -21.63 4.16 -8.34
C ALA A 326 -22.31 2.97 -9.06
N GLY A 327 -23.46 3.22 -9.70
CA GLY A 327 -24.20 2.25 -10.51
C GLY A 327 -23.81 2.21 -12.00
N GLY A 328 -22.82 2.99 -12.43
CA GLY A 328 -22.32 2.97 -13.82
C GLY A 328 -23.01 3.93 -14.80
N GLU A 329 -23.71 4.97 -14.33
CA GLU A 329 -24.24 6.02 -15.21
C GLU A 329 -23.15 7.03 -15.62
N LEU A 330 -22.34 6.67 -16.61
CA LEU A 330 -21.11 7.40 -17.00
C LEU A 330 -21.33 8.52 -18.05
N CYS A 331 -22.55 9.05 -18.16
CA CYS A 331 -22.91 9.95 -19.26
C CYS A 331 -22.57 11.43 -19.03
N ARG A 332 -22.32 11.85 -17.79
CA ARG A 332 -22.04 13.26 -17.47
C ARG A 332 -21.18 13.40 -16.22
N ARG A 333 -20.47 14.53 -16.14
CA ARG A 333 -19.80 14.97 -14.92
C ARG A 333 -20.84 15.25 -13.82
N VAL A 334 -20.51 14.88 -12.60
CA VAL A 334 -21.27 15.15 -11.38
C VAL A 334 -20.34 15.81 -10.36
N ASP A 335 -20.80 16.91 -9.76
CA ASP A 335 -19.97 17.72 -8.85
C ASP A 335 -20.16 17.33 -7.37
N GLN A 336 -20.96 16.30 -7.08
CA GLN A 336 -21.32 15.94 -5.71
C GLN A 336 -20.79 14.57 -5.36
N GLY A 337 -19.94 14.52 -4.35
CA GLY A 337 -19.72 13.38 -3.48
C GLY A 337 -19.58 13.91 -2.06
N GLU A 338 -19.66 13.05 -1.05
CA GLU A 338 -19.71 13.48 0.35
C GLU A 338 -18.71 12.70 1.19
N ILE A 339 -17.93 13.40 2.01
CA ILE A 339 -17.16 12.76 3.08
C ILE A 339 -18.15 12.46 4.21
N ILE A 340 -18.43 11.17 4.44
CA ILE A 340 -19.42 10.72 5.43
C ILE A 340 -18.81 10.33 6.78
N SER A 341 -17.51 9.98 6.79
CA SER A 341 -16.77 9.59 8.00
C SER A 341 -15.31 10.02 7.87
N THR A 342 -14.68 10.40 8.99
CA THR A 342 -13.24 10.69 9.09
C THR A 342 -12.64 10.05 10.33
N PHE A 343 -11.41 9.55 10.22
CA PHE A 343 -10.68 8.90 11.31
C PHE A 343 -9.31 9.57 11.49
N PRO A 344 -8.87 9.83 12.72
CA PRO A 344 -7.57 10.43 12.96
C PRO A 344 -6.43 9.47 12.60
N GLY A 345 -5.31 10.03 12.16
CA GLY A 345 -4.09 9.31 11.85
C GLY A 345 -3.00 10.29 11.43
N THR A 346 -1.75 10.05 11.83
CA THR A 346 -0.64 10.96 11.52
C THR A 346 -0.21 10.84 10.06
N LEU A 347 -0.19 9.61 9.54
CA LEU A 347 0.25 9.31 8.19
C LEU A 347 -0.48 8.08 7.63
N GLY A 348 -1.71 8.25 7.17
CA GLY A 348 -2.53 7.14 6.68
C GLY A 348 -1.96 6.50 5.41
N TYR A 349 -1.62 5.20 5.50
CA TYR A 349 -0.99 4.43 4.42
C TYR A 349 -1.84 3.23 4.01
N GLY A 350 -2.13 2.32 4.95
CA GLY A 350 -2.97 1.15 4.69
C GLY A 350 -4.38 1.34 5.23
N ALA A 351 -5.38 0.89 4.47
CA ALA A 351 -6.77 0.87 4.91
C ALA A 351 -7.54 -0.18 4.11
N ASP A 352 -8.39 -0.97 4.79
CA ASP A 352 -9.30 -1.89 4.12
C ASP A 352 -10.54 -2.20 4.97
N TRP A 353 -11.60 -2.68 4.30
CA TRP A 353 -12.87 -3.02 4.89
C TRP A 353 -12.89 -4.47 5.36
N CYS A 354 -13.42 -4.70 6.56
CA CYS A 354 -13.84 -6.04 6.96
C CYS A 354 -14.96 -6.52 6.03
N ARG A 355 -14.85 -7.76 5.58
CA ARG A 355 -15.83 -8.39 4.67
C ARG A 355 -16.83 -9.26 5.41
N ARG A 356 -16.70 -9.38 6.74
CA ARG A 356 -17.66 -10.06 7.61
C ARG A 356 -19.02 -9.37 7.47
N LYS A 357 -20.08 -10.15 7.36
CA LYS A 357 -21.43 -9.58 7.41
C LYS A 357 -21.70 -9.06 8.81
N GLU A 358 -22.07 -7.79 8.91
CA GLU A 358 -22.34 -7.13 10.18
C GLU A 358 -23.79 -6.64 10.21
N ASP A 359 -24.42 -6.76 11.37
CA ASP A 359 -25.77 -6.25 11.59
C ASP A 359 -25.68 -4.75 11.91
N GLY A 360 -26.17 -3.90 11.02
CA GLY A 360 -26.23 -2.46 11.25
C GLY A 360 -25.82 -1.62 10.04
N PRO A 361 -25.80 -0.28 10.18
CA PRO A 361 -25.47 0.63 9.08
C PRO A 361 -23.96 0.87 8.92
N THR A 362 -23.14 0.44 9.88
CA THR A 362 -21.69 0.67 9.91
C THR A 362 -20.92 -0.59 9.56
N SER A 363 -19.70 -0.43 9.07
CA SER A 363 -18.80 -1.54 8.77
C SER A 363 -17.48 -1.39 9.51
N THR A 364 -16.92 -2.51 9.94
CA THR A 364 -15.58 -2.52 10.54
C THR A 364 -14.52 -2.25 9.49
N VAL A 365 -13.58 -1.36 9.81
CA VAL A 365 -12.41 -1.08 8.97
C VAL A 365 -11.15 -1.19 9.81
N ALA A 366 -10.05 -1.63 9.19
CA ALA A 366 -8.72 -1.55 9.78
C ALA A 366 -7.87 -0.59 8.97
N THR A 367 -7.05 0.19 9.66
CA THR A 367 -6.18 1.19 9.05
C THR A 367 -4.81 1.14 9.70
N CYS A 368 -3.77 1.56 8.99
CA CYS A 368 -2.46 1.75 9.57
C CYS A 368 -1.83 3.09 9.20
N SER A 369 -1.03 3.58 10.14
CA SER A 369 -0.29 4.83 10.02
C SER A 369 1.21 4.55 10.14
N PHE A 370 1.99 5.18 9.26
CA PHE A 370 3.36 4.76 8.98
C PHE A 370 4.31 5.10 10.14
N TYR A 371 4.46 6.37 10.52
CA TYR A 371 5.50 6.78 11.48
C TYR A 371 5.17 6.52 12.95
N ASP A 372 3.90 6.37 13.31
CA ASP A 372 3.49 6.11 14.69
C ASP A 372 3.47 4.61 15.03
N HIS A 373 3.75 3.74 14.06
CA HIS A 373 3.73 2.28 14.22
C HIS A 373 2.36 1.78 14.68
N VAL A 374 1.28 2.45 14.26
CA VAL A 374 -0.07 2.14 14.74
C VAL A 374 -0.91 1.48 13.66
N MET A 375 -1.57 0.39 14.06
CA MET A 375 -2.74 -0.16 13.38
C MET A 375 -3.98 0.01 14.26
N ASN A 376 -5.06 0.51 13.68
CA ASN A 376 -6.33 0.79 14.36
C ASN A 376 -7.50 0.04 13.71
N VAL A 377 -8.51 -0.26 14.52
CA VAL A 377 -9.80 -0.80 14.08
C VAL A 377 -10.91 0.20 14.41
N TRP A 378 -11.83 0.43 13.47
CA TRP A 378 -12.88 1.46 13.58
C TRP A 378 -14.24 0.95 13.12
N ARG A 379 -15.32 1.67 13.48
CA ARG A 379 -16.63 1.57 12.82
C ARG A 379 -16.81 2.74 11.84
N ALA A 380 -17.18 2.43 10.61
CA ALA A 380 -17.24 3.37 9.48
C ALA A 380 -18.59 3.42 8.76
#